data_AF-A0A0K6IG85-F1
#
_entry.id   AF-A0A0K6IG85-F1
#
_cell.length_a   1.000
_cell.length_b   1.000
_cell.length_c   1.000
_cell.angle_alpha   90.00
_cell.angle_beta   90.00
_cell.angle_gamma   90.00
#
_symmetry.space_group_name_H-M   'P 1'
#
loop_
_entity.id
_entity.type
_entity.pdbx_description
1 polymer ?
#
loop_
_entity_poly.entity_id
_entity_poly.type
_entity_poly.pdbx_seq_one_letter_code
_entity_poly.pdbx_strand_id
1 'polypeptide(L)'
;MNKSKMLNAYKTVNNLKKPQTTEAHSDQSTARLYRSEYDEKLIKDYHFAKFQKNLDQIQNNPEVAKLLEKPEWNEEDIKTLLASFR
;
A
#
# COMPACT_ATOMS: atom_id res chain seq x y z
N MET A 1 13.45 0.24 14.79
CA MET A 1 13.58 -0.79 13.72
C MET A 1 14.40 -0.18 12.58
N ASN A 2 15.41 -0.88 12.05
CA ASN A 2 16.42 -0.27 11.16
C ASN A 2 15.85 -0.01 9.74
N LYS A 3 16.03 1.21 9.21
CA LYS A 3 15.59 1.66 7.87
C LYS A 3 15.92 0.67 6.74
N SER A 4 17.06 0.00 6.87
CA SER A 4 17.49 -1.09 5.97
C SER A 4 16.48 -2.25 5.90
N LYS A 5 15.91 -2.66 7.04
CA LYS A 5 14.91 -3.73 7.08
C LYS A 5 13.61 -3.34 6.36
N MET A 6 13.19 -2.08 6.48
CA MET A 6 11.99 -1.57 5.82
C MET A 6 12.18 -1.47 4.30
N LEU A 7 13.33 -0.95 3.85
CA LEU A 7 13.67 -0.91 2.42
C LEU A 7 13.80 -2.30 1.80
N ASN A 8 14.35 -3.26 2.55
CA ASN A 8 14.43 -4.64 2.11
C ASN A 8 13.03 -5.26 1.99
N ALA A 9 12.13 -5.04 2.95
CA ALA A 9 10.74 -5.49 2.86
C ALA A 9 10.03 -4.90 1.62
N TYR A 10 10.22 -3.60 1.36
CA TYR A 10 9.67 -2.95 0.17
C TYR A 10 10.20 -3.56 -1.14
N LYS A 11 11.51 -3.81 -1.22
CA LYS A 11 12.14 -4.50 -2.37
C LYS A 11 11.57 -5.91 -2.55
N THR A 12 11.40 -6.67 -1.47
CA THR A 12 10.82 -8.02 -1.52
C THR A 12 9.40 -7.99 -2.08
N VAL A 13 8.54 -7.08 -1.62
CA VAL A 13 7.16 -6.94 -2.12
C VAL A 13 7.13 -6.49 -3.58
N ASN A 14 8.02 -5.58 -3.99
CA ASN A 14 8.10 -5.15 -5.38
C ASN A 14 8.60 -6.27 -6.31
N ASN A 15 9.48 -7.15 -5.81
CA ASN A 15 9.98 -8.30 -6.55
C ASN A 15 8.94 -9.43 -6.67
N LEU A 16 7.95 -9.50 -5.77
CA LEU A 16 6.81 -10.41 -5.86
C LEU A 16 5.82 -10.05 -6.99
N LYS A 17 5.93 -8.86 -7.60
CA LYS A 17 5.13 -8.48 -8.77
C LYS A 17 5.62 -9.09 -10.10
N LYS A 18 6.73 -9.82 -10.11
CA LYS A 18 7.12 -10.57 -11.30
C LYS A 18 6.19 -11.78 -11.44
N PRO A 19 5.38 -11.88 -12.51
CA PRO A 19 4.52 -13.02 -12.72
C PRO A 19 5.41 -14.25 -12.86
N GLN A 20 5.32 -15.18 -11.90
CA GLN A 20 5.85 -16.52 -12.08
C GLN A 20 4.98 -17.20 -13.13
N THR A 21 5.50 -17.28 -14.35
CA THR A 21 4.97 -18.17 -15.38
C THR A 21 5.22 -19.63 -15.00
N THR A 22 4.22 -20.46 -15.32
CA THR A 22 4.11 -21.94 -15.28
C THR A 22 3.85 -22.51 -13.89
N GLU A 23 2.72 -23.18 -13.62
CA GLU A 23 2.15 -24.32 -14.36
C GLU A 23 0.62 -24.26 -14.58
N ALA A 24 0.19 -24.82 -15.70
CA ALA A 24 -1.19 -24.88 -16.15
C ALA A 24 -1.99 -25.95 -15.39
N HIS A 25 -3.02 -25.51 -14.65
CA HIS A 25 -4.21 -26.31 -14.40
C HIS A 25 -5.38 -25.67 -15.17
N SER A 26 -5.91 -26.45 -16.10
CA SER A 26 -7.05 -26.18 -16.96
C SER A 26 -8.34 -25.95 -16.18
N ASP A 27 -9.22 -25.13 -16.76
CA ASP A 27 -10.65 -24.94 -16.43
C ASP A 27 -11.01 -24.21 -15.14
N GLN A 28 -10.29 -23.13 -14.81
CA GLN A 28 -10.95 -22.02 -14.15
C GLN A 28 -11.40 -21.05 -15.23
N SER A 29 -12.71 -20.92 -15.39
CA SER A 29 -13.29 -19.76 -16.05
C SER A 29 -12.51 -18.52 -15.61
N THR A 30 -12.33 -17.55 -16.49
CA THR A 30 -11.90 -16.19 -16.13
C THR A 30 -12.99 -15.57 -15.25
N ALA A 31 -13.15 -16.13 -14.05
CA ALA A 31 -14.17 -15.79 -13.09
C ALA A 31 -13.89 -14.34 -12.76
N ARG A 32 -14.79 -13.47 -13.21
CA ARG A 32 -14.70 -12.05 -12.95
C ARG A 32 -14.62 -11.92 -11.43
N LEU A 33 -13.52 -11.37 -10.93
CA LEU A 33 -13.30 -11.13 -9.51
C LEU A 33 -14.47 -10.33 -8.89
N TYR A 34 -15.09 -9.49 -9.71
CA TYR A 34 -16.23 -8.67 -9.38
C TYR A 34 -17.50 -9.17 -10.05
N ARG A 35 -18.63 -8.99 -9.37
CA ARG A 35 -19.96 -9.42 -9.80
C ARG A 35 -20.40 -8.79 -11.13
N SER A 36 -19.96 -7.56 -11.41
CA SER A 36 -20.24 -6.85 -12.66
C SER A 36 -19.12 -5.84 -12.99
N GLU A 37 -19.09 -5.37 -14.24
CA GLU A 37 -18.16 -4.31 -14.66
C GLU A 37 -18.44 -2.98 -13.96
N TYR A 38 -19.72 -2.73 -13.63
CA TYR A 38 -20.12 -1.58 -12.83
C TYR A 38 -19.55 -1.64 -11.41
N ASP A 39 -19.66 -2.80 -10.75
CA ASP A 39 -19.13 -3.00 -9.40
C ASP A 39 -17.60 -2.85 -9.38
N GLU A 40 -16.91 -3.39 -10.40
CA GLU A 40 -15.46 -3.22 -10.55
C GLU A 40 -15.08 -1.74 -10.67
N LYS A 41 -15.79 -0.98 -11.51
CA LYS A 41 -15.55 0.46 -11.65
C LYS A 41 -15.79 1.19 -10.33
N LEU A 42 -16.93 0.94 -9.68
CA LEU A 42 -17.27 1.57 -8.41
C LEU A 42 -16.24 1.30 -7.31
N ILE A 43 -15.81 0.04 -7.19
CA ILE A 43 -14.79 -0.37 -6.21
C ILE A 43 -13.46 0.31 -6.50
N LYS A 44 -13.03 0.35 -7.78
CA LYS A 44 -11.80 1.03 -8.19
C LYS A 44 -11.85 2.53 -7.92
N ASP A 45 -12.95 3.19 -8.27
CA ASP A 45 -13.14 4.62 -8.05
C ASP A 45 -13.13 4.94 -6.55
N TYR A 46 -13.81 4.14 -5.73
CA TYR A 46 -13.77 4.26 -4.28
C TYR A 46 -12.34 4.10 -3.72
N HIS A 47 -11.61 3.08 -4.17
CA HIS A 47 -10.22 2.89 -3.75
C HIS A 47 -9.34 4.06 -4.17
N PHE A 48 -9.47 4.53 -5.42
CA PHE A 48 -8.73 5.68 -5.92
C PHE A 48 -8.99 6.93 -5.09
N ALA A 49 -10.26 7.25 -4.80
CA ALA A 49 -10.62 8.37 -3.95
C ALA A 49 -10.05 8.22 -2.53
N LYS A 50 -10.07 7.02 -1.95
CA LYS A 50 -9.45 6.74 -0.64
C LYS A 50 -7.93 6.92 -0.69
N PHE A 51 -7.26 6.50 -1.76
CA PHE A 51 -5.83 6.72 -1.95
C PHE A 51 -5.51 8.22 -2.04
N GLN A 52 -6.27 8.99 -2.82
CA GLN A 52 -6.08 10.43 -2.93
C GLN A 52 -6.26 11.13 -1.58
N LYS A 53 -7.32 10.78 -0.84
CA LYS A 53 -7.54 11.31 0.51
C LYS A 53 -6.38 11.00 1.46
N ASN A 54 -5.93 9.74 1.48
CA ASN A 54 -4.82 9.33 2.32
C ASN A 54 -3.51 10.03 1.92
N LEU A 55 -3.27 10.22 0.62
CA LEU A 55 -2.10 10.94 0.12
C LEU A 55 -2.10 12.39 0.59
N ASP A 56 -3.24 13.08 0.45
CA ASP A 56 -3.41 14.45 0.90
C ASP A 56 -3.18 14.59 2.41
N GLN A 57 -3.72 13.66 3.21
CA GLN A 57 -3.48 13.60 4.65
C GLN A 57 -2.00 13.43 5.00
N ILE A 58 -1.23 12.65 4.23
CA ILE A 58 0.21 12.47 4.48
C ILE A 58 0.99 13.72 4.09
N GLN A 59 0.70 14.28 2.90
CA GLN A 59 1.44 15.41 2.35
C GLN A 59 1.24 16.68 3.16
N ASN A 60 0.03 16.89 3.68
CA ASN A 60 -0.30 18.08 4.46
C ASN A 60 -0.05 17.92 5.96
N ASN A 61 0.43 16.75 6.42
CA ASN A 61 0.70 16.52 7.84
C ASN A 61 2.16 16.86 8.21
N PRO A 62 2.40 17.96 8.95
CA PRO A 62 3.74 18.39 9.32
C PRO A 62 4.47 17.41 10.24
N GLU A 63 3.74 16.63 11.05
CA GLU A 63 4.33 15.63 11.93
C GLU A 63 4.92 14.47 11.12
N VAL A 64 4.25 14.05 10.05
CA VAL A 64 4.76 13.01 9.15
C VAL A 64 5.99 13.52 8.39
N ALA A 65 5.99 14.77 7.93
CA ALA A 65 7.15 15.38 7.29
C ALA A 65 8.39 15.38 8.21
N LYS A 66 8.22 15.80 9.47
CA LYS A 66 9.31 15.76 10.49
C LYS A 66 9.80 14.33 10.75
N LEU A 67 8.90 13.34 10.75
CA LEU A 67 9.27 11.94 10.93
C LEU A 67 10.08 11.41 9.74
N LEU A 68 9.80 11.86 8.51
CA LEU A 68 10.53 11.44 7.30
C LEU A 68 11.97 11.97 7.26
N GLU A 69 12.22 13.14 7.86
CA GLU A 69 13.55 13.75 7.93
C GLU A 69 14.45 13.09 9.00
N LYS A 70 13.86 12.41 9.99
CA LYS A 70 14.63 11.73 11.04
C LYS A 70 15.43 10.54 10.46
N PRO A 71 16.73 10.41 10.80
CA PRO A 71 17.57 9.32 10.30
C PRO A 71 17.19 7.95 10.88
N GLU A 72 16.72 7.92 12.13
CA GLU A 72 16.25 6.71 12.81
C GLU A 72 14.91 6.95 13.48
N TRP A 73 14.09 5.90 13.54
CA TRP A 73 12.76 5.93 14.15
C TRP A 73 12.74 5.10 15.43
N ASN A 74 12.21 5.69 16.49
CA ASN A 74 11.93 5.00 17.74
C ASN A 74 10.47 4.50 17.77
N GLU A 75 10.06 3.88 18.88
CA GLU A 75 8.71 3.31 19.02
C GLU A 75 7.61 4.38 19.12
N GLU A 76 7.95 5.56 19.65
CA GLU A 76 7.04 6.70 19.75
C GLU A 76 6.79 7.35 18.40
N ASP A 77 7.81 7.42 17.55
CA ASP A 77 7.72 7.88 16.16
C ASP A 77 6.75 7.02 15.36
N ILE A 78 6.77 5.69 15.57
CA ILE A 78 5.83 4.75 14.93
C ILE A 78 4.40 4.96 15.46
N LYS A 79 4.23 5.16 16.78
CA LYS A 79 2.91 5.47 17.36
C LYS A 79 2.35 6.77 16.79
N THR A 80 3.19 7.78 16.64
CA THR A 80 2.83 9.09 16.07
C THR A 80 2.43 8.96 14.60
N LEU A 81 3.20 8.19 13.83
CA LEU A 81 2.87 7.86 12.45
C LEU A 81 1.51 7.14 12.36
N LEU A 82 1.28 6.11 13.17
CA LEU A 82 0.02 5.37 13.15
C LEU A 82 -1.18 6.22 13.60
N ALA A 83 -0.97 7.15 14.54
CA ALA A 83 -1.99 8.10 14.96
C ALA A 83 -2.37 9.08 13.84
N SER A 84 -1.41 9.46 12.98
CA SER A 84 -1.67 10.34 11.83
C SER A 84 -2.55 9.73 10.72
N PHE A 85 -2.72 8.41 10.74
CA PHE A 85 -3.53 7.64 9.77
C PHE A 85 -4.92 7.26 10.26
N ARG A 86 -5.27 7.60 11.52
CA ARG A 86 -6.60 7.38 12.10
C ARG A 86 -7.50 8.57 11.83
#